data_AF-A0A3D2UPE7-F1
#
_entry.id   AF-A0A3D2UPE7-F1
#
_cell.length_a   1.000
_cell.length_b   1.000
_cell.length_c   1.000
_cell.angle_alpha   90.00
_cell.angle_beta   90.00
_cell.angle_gamma   90.00
#
_symmetry.space_group_name_H-M   'P 1'
#
loop_
_entity.id
_entity.type
_entity.pdbx_description
1 polymer ?
#
loop_
_entity_poly.entity_id
_entity_poly.type
_entity_poly.pdbx_seq_one_letter_code
_entity_poly.pdbx_strand_id
1 'polypeptide(L)'
;VSAVAPVNARNVRMQDLVAALKDADIDHVTMSDLQEIQTHNLTAEYIREMLALGVEPDGLGEWINLRIHNITPRYVRELRDLGITDLDANEIVDLNLQGVSPKYIAELKDAGLKDLDMDELTELSNHGVSAKFISE
;
A
#
# COMPACT_ATOMS: atom_id res chain seq x y z
N VAL A 1 24.91 -7.89 36.16
CA VAL A 1 24.17 -6.63 35.91
C VAL A 1 23.00 -6.98 35.01
N SER A 2 21.79 -6.81 35.53
CA SER A 2 20.54 -7.43 35.07
C SER A 2 19.96 -6.81 33.80
N ALA A 3 19.24 -7.63 33.03
CA ALA A 3 18.60 -7.32 31.75
C ALA A 3 17.51 -6.23 31.84
N VAL A 4 17.85 -4.99 31.47
CA VAL A 4 16.92 -3.85 31.29
C VAL A 4 16.47 -3.69 29.82
N ALA A 5 16.98 -4.51 28.90
CA ALA A 5 16.80 -4.32 27.46
C ALA A 5 15.36 -4.49 26.88
N PRO A 6 14.51 -5.45 27.30
CA PRO A 6 13.30 -5.77 26.54
C PRO A 6 12.17 -4.74 26.69
N VAL A 7 12.04 -4.10 27.86
CA VAL A 7 11.01 -3.06 28.11
C VAL A 7 11.32 -1.79 27.34
N ASN A 8 12.61 -1.42 27.22
CA ASN A 8 13.04 -0.22 26.52
C ASN A 8 12.72 -0.30 25.02
N ALA A 9 12.99 -1.45 24.38
CA ALA A 9 12.74 -1.63 22.94
C ALA A 9 11.25 -1.55 22.56
N ARG A 10 10.35 -2.05 23.41
CA ARG A 10 8.89 -1.94 23.17
C ARG A 10 8.42 -0.49 23.26
N ASN A 11 8.96 0.28 24.22
CA ASN A 11 8.61 1.68 24.39
C ASN A 11 9.09 2.53 23.20
N VAL A 12 10.32 2.30 22.73
CA VAL A 12 10.87 3.00 21.55
C VAL A 12 10.03 2.73 20.29
N ARG A 13 9.65 1.47 20.02
CA ARG A 13 8.80 1.14 18.87
C ARG A 13 7.43 1.80 18.93
N MET A 14 6.84 1.90 20.13
CA MET A 14 5.56 2.58 20.32
C MET A 14 5.68 4.08 20.08
N GLN A 15 6.74 4.72 20.59
CA GLN A 15 6.99 6.14 20.35
C GLN A 15 7.20 6.43 18.87
N ASP A 16 7.93 5.55 18.17
CA ASP A 16 8.19 5.68 16.75
C ASP A 16 6.92 5.49 15.90
N LEU A 17 6.05 4.56 16.27
CA LEU A 17 4.73 4.39 15.67
C LEU A 17 3.85 5.63 15.86
N VAL A 18 3.79 6.18 17.08
CA VAL A 18 3.01 7.38 17.37
C VAL A 18 3.53 8.58 16.57
N ALA A 19 4.85 8.73 16.42
CA ALA A 19 5.44 9.78 15.59
C ALA A 19 5.03 9.62 14.12
N ALA A 20 5.12 8.41 13.56
CA ALA A 20 4.71 8.16 12.17
C ALA A 20 3.21 8.35 11.94
N LEU A 21 2.36 7.97 12.90
CA LEU A 21 0.91 8.24 12.83
C LEU A 21 0.63 9.74 12.80
N LYS A 22 1.35 10.52 13.61
CA LYS A 22 1.26 11.98 13.59
C LYS A 22 1.72 12.59 12.27
N ASP A 23 2.79 12.06 11.67
CA ASP A 23 3.25 12.48 10.34
C ASP A 23 2.23 12.14 9.24
N ALA A 24 1.32 11.19 9.50
CA ALA A 24 0.17 10.85 8.67
C ALA A 24 -1.13 11.56 9.13
N ASP A 25 -1.02 12.66 9.89
CA ASP A 25 -2.13 13.45 10.44
C ASP A 25 -3.14 12.67 11.33
N ILE A 26 -2.71 11.54 11.91
CA ILE A 26 -3.47 10.74 12.88
C ILE A 26 -3.05 11.13 14.31
N ASP A 27 -3.62 12.22 14.82
CA ASP A 27 -3.32 12.76 16.15
C ASP A 27 -4.09 12.07 17.30
N HIS A 28 -5.15 11.32 16.99
CA HIS A 28 -5.99 10.66 17.99
C HIS A 28 -6.08 9.16 17.73
N VAL A 29 -5.59 8.38 18.68
CA VAL A 29 -5.71 6.91 18.68
C VAL A 29 -6.21 6.42 20.03
N THR A 30 -7.21 5.55 19.99
CA THR A 30 -7.78 4.87 21.14
C THR A 30 -7.02 3.57 21.44
N MET A 31 -7.33 2.94 22.58
CA MET A 31 -6.76 1.62 22.89
C MET A 31 -7.22 0.54 21.89
N SER A 32 -8.44 0.65 21.36
CA SER A 32 -8.97 -0.25 20.33
C SER A 32 -8.18 -0.09 19.03
N ASP A 33 -7.90 1.15 18.64
CA ASP A 33 -7.11 1.47 17.45
C ASP A 33 -5.71 0.87 17.53
N LEU A 34 -5.05 0.96 18.70
CA LEU A 34 -3.74 0.33 18.92
C LEU A 34 -3.78 -1.20 18.78
N GLN A 35 -4.90 -1.84 19.12
CA GLN A 35 -5.08 -3.27 18.93
C GLN A 35 -5.26 -3.62 17.44
N GLU A 36 -6.01 -2.82 16.69
CA GLU A 36 -6.16 -3.00 15.24
C GLU A 36 -4.84 -2.80 14.51
N ILE A 37 -4.10 -1.72 14.83
CA ILE A 37 -2.76 -1.45 14.31
C ILE A 37 -1.84 -2.66 14.51
N GLN A 38 -1.83 -3.24 15.72
CA GLN A 38 -1.03 -4.43 16.01
C GLN A 38 -1.51 -5.66 15.24
N THR A 39 -2.82 -5.85 15.12
CA THR A 39 -3.44 -7.00 14.44
C THR A 39 -3.11 -7.00 12.95
N HIS A 40 -3.14 -5.83 12.32
CA HIS A 40 -2.82 -5.65 10.90
C HIS A 40 -1.34 -5.32 10.65
N ASN A 41 -0.53 -5.33 11.72
CA ASN A 41 0.91 -5.10 11.71
C ASN A 41 1.31 -3.74 11.07
N LEU A 42 0.49 -2.70 11.22
CA LEU A 42 0.79 -1.35 10.73
C LEU A 42 1.99 -0.78 11.53
N THR A 43 3.12 -0.55 10.85
CA THR A 43 4.38 -0.13 11.48
C THR A 43 4.73 1.31 11.09
N ALA A 44 5.57 1.95 11.91
CA ALA A 44 6.13 3.27 11.60
C ALA A 44 6.90 3.31 10.28
N GLU A 45 7.62 2.22 9.98
CA GLU A 45 8.34 2.03 8.71
C GLU A 45 7.37 1.99 7.53
N TYR A 46 6.29 1.18 7.63
CA TYR A 46 5.28 1.10 6.58
C TYR A 46 4.65 2.47 6.29
N ILE A 47 4.21 3.19 7.34
CA ILE A 47 3.60 4.51 7.19
C ILE A 47 4.57 5.45 6.46
N ARG A 48 5.83 5.55 6.92
CA ARG A 48 6.81 6.44 6.32
C ARG A 48 7.19 6.05 4.89
N GLU A 49 7.26 4.77 4.56
CA GLU A 49 7.51 4.35 3.18
C GLU A 49 6.35 4.71 2.25
N MET A 50 5.11 4.53 2.71
CA MET A 50 3.91 4.89 1.93
C MET A 50 3.79 6.41 1.80
N LEU A 51 4.08 7.20 2.84
CA LEU A 51 4.15 8.67 2.77
C LEU A 51 5.29 9.15 1.87
N ALA A 52 6.45 8.49 1.86
CA ALA A 52 7.55 8.83 0.96
C ALA A 52 7.24 8.49 -0.50
N LEU A 53 6.32 7.56 -0.71
CA LEU A 53 5.66 7.38 -1.98
C LEU A 53 4.64 8.53 -2.16
N GLY A 54 3.97 9.03 -1.14
CA GLY A 54 2.93 10.05 -1.29
C GLY A 54 1.57 9.39 -1.47
N VAL A 55 1.41 8.23 -0.82
CA VAL A 55 0.10 7.69 -0.48
C VAL A 55 -0.25 8.32 0.87
N GLU A 56 -1.30 9.13 0.86
CA GLU A 56 -1.77 9.91 2.02
C GLU A 56 -3.25 9.57 2.27
N PRO A 57 -3.54 8.42 2.92
CA PRO A 57 -4.92 8.05 3.27
C PRO A 57 -5.52 9.00 4.31
N ASP A 58 -6.83 9.25 4.23
CA ASP A 58 -7.53 10.28 5.01
C ASP A 58 -7.64 9.96 6.51
N GLY A 59 -7.38 8.71 6.91
CA GLY A 59 -7.44 8.32 8.30
C GLY A 59 -6.99 6.89 8.57
N LEU A 60 -6.92 6.55 9.87
CA LEU A 60 -6.41 5.25 10.33
C LEU A 60 -7.13 4.04 9.68
N GLY A 61 -8.43 4.16 9.42
CA GLY A 61 -9.21 3.10 8.79
C GLY A 61 -8.67 2.71 7.40
N GLU A 62 -8.28 3.69 6.58
CA GLU A 62 -7.72 3.42 5.25
C GLU A 62 -6.29 2.86 5.33
N TRP A 63 -5.49 3.33 6.28
CA TRP A 63 -4.19 2.73 6.57
C TRP A 63 -4.32 1.25 6.96
N ILE A 64 -5.31 0.91 7.77
CA ILE A 64 -5.63 -0.47 8.13
C ILE A 64 -6.14 -1.23 6.90
N ASN A 65 -6.98 -0.61 6.06
CA ASN A 65 -7.51 -1.21 4.83
C ASN A 65 -6.39 -1.66 3.87
N LEU A 66 -5.41 -0.79 3.63
CA LEU A 66 -4.21 -1.11 2.84
C LEU A 66 -3.51 -2.38 3.37
N ARG A 67 -3.41 -2.52 4.70
CA ARG A 67 -2.79 -3.69 5.34
C ARG A 67 -3.64 -4.95 5.25
N ILE A 68 -4.96 -4.83 5.41
CA ILE A 68 -5.91 -5.93 5.22
C ILE A 68 -5.78 -6.52 3.81
N HIS A 69 -5.63 -5.66 2.81
CA HIS A 69 -5.49 -6.05 1.40
C HIS A 69 -4.05 -6.32 0.96
N ASN A 70 -3.11 -6.42 1.91
CA ASN A 70 -1.70 -6.72 1.66
C ASN A 70 -1.01 -5.77 0.68
N ILE A 71 -1.43 -4.50 0.63
CA ILE A 71 -0.77 -3.48 -0.16
C ILE A 71 0.60 -3.20 0.44
N THR A 72 1.64 -3.35 -0.38
CA THR A 72 3.04 -3.15 0.03
C THR A 72 3.62 -1.89 -0.60
N PRO A 73 4.60 -1.23 0.04
CA PRO A 73 5.32 -0.12 -0.57
C PRO A 73 6.00 -0.51 -1.89
N ARG A 74 6.41 -1.78 -2.03
CA ARG A 74 6.95 -2.31 -3.29
C ARG A 74 5.90 -2.30 -4.41
N TYR A 75 4.68 -2.77 -4.15
CA TYR A 75 3.60 -2.76 -5.14
C TYR A 75 3.32 -1.33 -5.63
N VAL A 76 3.16 -0.38 -4.70
CA VAL A 76 2.90 1.02 -5.03
C VAL A 76 4.06 1.65 -5.83
N ARG A 77 5.31 1.34 -5.47
CA ARG A 77 6.49 1.80 -6.20
C ARG A 77 6.50 1.28 -7.64
N GLU A 78 6.27 -0.02 -7.81
CA GLU A 78 6.25 -0.67 -9.12
C GLU A 78 5.12 -0.11 -10.02
N LEU A 79 3.93 0.17 -9.47
CA LEU A 79 2.85 0.83 -10.21
C LEU A 79 3.29 2.18 -10.78
N ARG A 80 3.98 2.98 -9.98
CA ARG A 80 4.40 4.33 -10.36
C ARG A 80 5.60 4.36 -11.28
N ASP A 81 6.52 3.41 -11.14
CA ASP A 81 7.59 3.18 -12.11
C ASP A 81 7.02 2.83 -13.48
N LEU A 82 5.84 2.19 -13.50
CA LEU A 82 5.05 1.95 -14.69
C LEU A 82 4.14 3.13 -15.06
N GLY A 83 4.29 4.29 -14.46
CA GLY A 83 3.52 5.49 -14.79
C GLY A 83 2.05 5.45 -14.36
N ILE A 84 1.65 4.48 -13.53
CA ILE A 84 0.36 4.50 -12.86
C ILE A 84 0.52 5.34 -11.59
N THR A 85 0.18 6.62 -11.70
CA THR A 85 0.33 7.63 -10.64
C THR A 85 -1.02 8.13 -10.17
N ASP A 86 -1.00 9.05 -9.20
CA ASP A 86 -2.19 9.80 -8.76
C ASP A 86 -3.35 8.94 -8.25
N LEU A 87 -3.01 7.77 -7.68
CA LEU A 87 -3.96 6.86 -7.07
C LEU A 87 -4.16 7.18 -5.59
N ASP A 88 -5.42 7.24 -5.16
CA ASP A 88 -5.76 7.23 -3.74
C ASP A 88 -5.62 5.83 -3.12
N ALA A 89 -5.76 5.75 -1.80
CA ALA A 89 -5.59 4.49 -1.06
C ALA A 89 -6.61 3.41 -1.46
N ASN A 90 -7.84 3.79 -1.79
CA ASN A 90 -8.90 2.87 -2.19
C ASN A 90 -8.69 2.38 -3.63
N GLU A 91 -8.29 3.26 -4.54
CA GLU A 91 -7.92 2.90 -5.93
C GLU A 91 -6.75 1.90 -5.96
N ILE A 92 -5.73 2.08 -5.12
CA ILE A 92 -4.62 1.12 -4.97
C ILE A 92 -5.14 -0.25 -4.51
N VAL A 93 -6.09 -0.27 -3.56
CA VAL A 93 -6.70 -1.51 -3.07
C VAL A 93 -7.51 -2.19 -4.18
N ASP A 94 -8.31 -1.43 -4.92
CA ASP A 94 -9.19 -1.94 -5.97
C ASP A 94 -8.40 -2.57 -7.11
N LEU A 95 -7.30 -1.93 -7.56
CA LEU A 95 -6.39 -2.54 -8.56
C LEU A 95 -5.86 -3.88 -8.11
N ASN A 96 -5.40 -3.97 -6.87
CA ASN A 96 -4.86 -5.21 -6.31
C ASN A 96 -5.94 -6.29 -6.17
N LEU A 97 -7.17 -5.91 -5.78
CA LEU A 97 -8.32 -6.82 -5.70
C LEU A 97 -8.74 -7.37 -7.07
N GLN A 98 -8.60 -6.58 -8.12
CA GLN A 98 -8.88 -6.97 -9.50
C GLN A 98 -7.73 -7.74 -10.16
N GLY A 99 -6.68 -8.07 -9.39
CA GLY A 99 -5.54 -8.84 -9.87
C GLY A 99 -4.60 -8.06 -10.79
N VAL A 100 -4.72 -6.73 -10.86
CA VAL A 100 -3.84 -5.88 -11.65
C VAL A 100 -2.47 -5.83 -10.98
N SER A 101 -1.54 -6.63 -11.50
CA SER A 101 -0.16 -6.67 -11.03
C SER A 101 0.73 -5.74 -11.86
N PRO A 102 1.83 -5.21 -11.29
CA PRO A 102 2.80 -4.42 -12.06
C PRO A 102 3.38 -5.21 -13.23
N LYS A 103 3.59 -6.52 -13.06
CA LYS A 103 3.99 -7.41 -14.15
C LYS A 103 2.98 -7.41 -15.30
N TYR A 104 1.69 -7.49 -14.99
CA TYR A 104 0.63 -7.47 -15.99
C TYR A 104 0.63 -6.16 -16.79
N ILE A 105 0.73 -5.02 -16.10
CA ILE A 105 0.82 -3.69 -16.73
C ILE A 105 2.05 -3.59 -17.64
N ALA A 106 3.21 -4.09 -17.17
CA ALA A 106 4.44 -4.09 -17.97
C ALA A 106 4.28 -4.92 -19.26
N GLU A 107 3.68 -6.11 -19.18
CA GLU A 107 3.44 -6.96 -20.34
C GLU A 107 2.47 -6.31 -21.35
N LEU A 108 1.43 -5.60 -20.90
CA LEU A 108 0.53 -4.84 -21.78
C LEU A 108 1.27 -3.70 -22.52
N LYS A 109 2.14 -2.99 -21.80
CA LYS A 109 2.98 -1.94 -22.38
C LYS A 109 3.95 -2.48 -23.43
N ASP A 110 4.56 -3.63 -23.15
CA ASP A 110 5.45 -4.33 -24.08
C ASP A 110 4.70 -4.82 -25.33
N ALA A 111 3.43 -5.20 -25.18
CA ALA A 111 2.54 -5.55 -26.29
C ALA A 111 2.06 -4.32 -27.10
N GLY A 112 2.45 -3.10 -26.71
CA GLY A 112 2.15 -1.86 -27.42
C GLY A 112 0.87 -1.16 -26.97
N LEU A 113 0.17 -1.68 -25.95
CA LEU A 113 -0.94 -0.98 -25.31
C LEU A 113 -0.36 0.05 -24.32
N LYS A 114 -0.31 1.30 -24.76
CA LYS A 114 0.17 2.44 -23.99
C LYS A 114 -0.99 3.30 -23.55
N ASP A 115 -0.75 4.08 -22.50
CA ASP A 115 -1.69 5.09 -22.00
C ASP A 115 -3.05 4.52 -21.54
N LEU A 116 -3.04 3.27 -21.07
CA LEU A 116 -4.21 2.64 -20.47
C LEU A 116 -4.54 3.33 -19.14
N ASP A 117 -5.79 3.75 -18.99
CA ASP A 117 -6.30 4.22 -17.70
C ASP A 117 -6.66 3.04 -16.78
N MET A 118 -7.07 3.38 -15.55
CA MET A 118 -7.44 2.37 -14.56
C MET A 118 -8.60 1.47 -15.01
N ASP A 119 -9.67 2.07 -15.53
CA ASP A 119 -10.86 1.33 -15.94
C ASP A 119 -10.52 0.35 -17.06
N GLU A 120 -9.67 0.74 -18.00
CA GLU A 120 -9.17 -0.12 -19.07
C GLU A 120 -8.29 -1.26 -18.54
N LEU A 121 -7.37 -1.00 -17.60
CA LEU A 121 -6.55 -2.03 -16.97
C LEU A 121 -7.40 -3.07 -16.22
N THR A 122 -8.41 -2.58 -15.50
CA THR A 122 -9.39 -3.39 -14.80
C THR A 122 -10.21 -4.26 -15.74
N GLU A 123 -10.73 -3.69 -16.82
CA GLU A 123 -11.56 -4.40 -17.79
C GLU A 123 -10.75 -5.50 -18.50
N LEU A 124 -9.52 -5.20 -18.91
CA LEU A 124 -8.62 -6.19 -19.51
C LEU A 124 -8.27 -7.32 -18.55
N SER A 125 -8.01 -7.01 -17.28
CA SER A 125 -7.76 -8.00 -16.23
C SER A 125 -8.97 -8.90 -16.00
N ASN A 126 -10.17 -8.31 -15.86
CA ASN A 126 -11.43 -9.03 -15.63
C ASN A 126 -11.80 -9.95 -16.80
N HIS A 127 -11.48 -9.55 -18.03
CA HIS A 127 -11.69 -10.38 -19.22
C HIS A 127 -10.60 -11.43 -19.45
N GLY A 128 -9.63 -11.55 -18.53
CA GLY A 128 -8.56 -12.54 -18.63
C GLY A 128 -7.65 -12.33 -19.83
N VAL A 129 -7.60 -11.10 -20.36
CA VAL A 129 -6.74 -10.75 -21.49
C VAL A 129 -5.31 -10.73 -21.00
N SER A 130 -4.64 -11.88 -21.04
CA SER A 130 -3.19 -11.94 -20.83
C SER A 130 -2.49 -11.28 -22.02
N ALA A 131 -1.34 -10.65 -21.80
CA ALA A 131 -0.54 -10.07 -22.89
C ALA A 131 -0.23 -11.08 -24.01
N LYS A 132 -0.19 -12.38 -23.68
CA LYS A 132 -0.05 -13.48 -24.65
C LYS A 132 -1.16 -13.52 -25.72
N PHE A 133 -2.39 -13.11 -25.38
CA PHE A 133 -3.51 -13.04 -26.32
C PHE A 133 -3.41 -11.84 -27.28
N ILE A 134 -2.67 -10.79 -26.91
CA ILE A 134 -2.50 -9.57 -27.71
C ILE A 134 -1.35 -9.72 -28.72
N SER A 135 -0.38 -10.60 -28.42
CA SER A 135 0.79 -10.85 -29.28
C SER A 135 0.61 -11.95 -30.35
N GLU A 136 -0.60 -12.52 -30.52
CA GLU A 136 -0.95 -13.46 -31.59
C GLU A 136 -1.70 -12.76 -32.74
#